data_AF-A0AB34HWT3-F1
#
_entry.id   AF-A0AB34HWT3-F1
#
_cell.length_a   1.000
_cell.length_b   1.000
_cell.length_c   1.000
_cell.angle_alpha   90.00
_cell.angle_beta   90.00
_cell.angle_gamma   90.00
#
_symmetry.space_group_name_H-M   'P 1'
#
loop_
_entity.id
_entity.type
_entity.pdbx_description
1 polymer ?
#
loop_
_entity_poly.entity_id
_entity_poly.type
_entity_poly.pdbx_seq_one_letter_code
_entity_poly.pdbx_strand_id
1 'polypeptide(L)'
;MRKFNIRKVLDGLTAGSSSASQQQQLQQQHPPGNREPEIQETLQSEHFQLCKTVRHGFPYQPSALAFDPVQKILAVGTQTGALRLYPFI
;
A
#
# COMPACT_ATOMS: atom_id res chain seq x y z
N MET A 1 14.46 -4.02 9.18
CA MET A 1 13.24 -3.58 8.47
C MET A 1 12.23 -3.09 9.50
N ARG A 2 11.65 -1.88 9.37
CA ARG A 2 10.61 -1.42 10.31
C ARG A 2 9.37 -2.31 10.11
N LYS A 3 8.97 -2.99 11.17
CA LYS A 3 7.81 -3.88 11.21
C LYS A 3 6.56 -3.01 11.29
N PHE A 4 5.93 -2.73 10.16
CA PHE A 4 4.66 -2.03 10.12
C PHE A 4 3.54 -3.00 10.51
N ASN A 5 2.88 -2.76 11.63
CA ASN A 5 1.81 -3.62 12.15
C ASN A 5 0.48 -3.22 11.49
N ILE A 6 0.05 -3.99 10.49
CA ILE A 6 -1.16 -3.74 9.68
C ILE A 6 -2.46 -3.88 10.51
N ARG A 7 -2.40 -4.52 11.68
CA ARG A 7 -3.53 -4.67 12.61
C ARG A 7 -4.26 -3.35 12.93
N LYS A 8 -3.55 -2.21 12.94
CA LYS A 8 -4.16 -0.89 13.21
C LYS A 8 -4.64 -0.14 11.96
N VAL A 9 -4.37 -0.63 10.75
CA VAL A 9 -4.72 0.05 9.50
C VAL A 9 -6.15 -0.25 9.09
N LEU A 10 -6.62 -1.48 9.33
CA LEU A 10 -8.00 -1.90 9.02
C LEU A 10 -9.02 -1.27 9.99
N ASP A 11 -8.68 -1.15 11.28
CA ASP A 11 -9.52 -0.45 12.27
C ASP A 11 -9.85 1.00 11.88
N GLY A 12 -8.93 1.66 11.16
CA GLY A 12 -9.13 3.04 10.70
C GLY A 12 -10.12 3.17 9.52
N LEU A 13 -10.34 2.11 8.75
CA LEU A 13 -11.29 2.10 7.63
C LEU A 13 -12.70 1.76 8.09
N THR A 14 -12.87 0.87 9.08
CA THR A 14 -14.21 0.54 9.61
C THR A 14 -14.81 1.66 10.46
N ALA A 15 -13.98 2.50 11.09
CA ALA A 15 -14.46 3.66 11.86
C ALA A 15 -14.98 4.82 10.97
N GLY A 16 -14.62 4.84 9.68
CA GLY A 16 -15.02 5.88 8.72
C GLY A 16 -16.51 5.85 8.34
N SER A 17 -17.21 4.73 8.61
CA SER A 17 -18.66 4.63 8.41
C SER A 17 -19.47 5.20 9.58
N SER A 18 -18.82 5.60 10.68
CA SER A 18 -19.47 6.05 11.92
C SER A 18 -19.32 7.55 12.15
N SER A 19 -19.35 8.38 11.10
CA SER A 19 -19.34 9.84 11.23
C SER A 19 -20.62 10.48 10.68
N ALA A 20 -21.74 10.26 11.38
CA ALA A 20 -22.89 11.16 11.44
C ALA A 20 -23.78 10.68 12.60
N SER A 21 -23.70 11.20 13.81
CA SER A 21 -24.29 12.50 14.16
C SER A 21 -24.01 12.80 15.64
N GLN A 22 -23.49 13.99 15.93
CA GLN A 22 -23.62 14.61 17.25
C GLN A 22 -24.92 15.41 17.28
N GLN A 23 -25.50 15.53 18.49
CA GLN A 23 -26.74 16.21 18.91
C GLN A 23 -28.00 15.34 18.74
N GLN A 24 -28.82 15.10 19.76
CA GLN A 24 -29.17 15.91 20.92
C GLN A 24 -29.78 15.01 22.03
N GLN A 25 -29.62 15.41 23.30
CA GLN A 25 -30.31 14.83 24.47
C GLN A 25 -31.83 14.82 24.25
N LEU A 26 -32.50 13.68 24.49
CA LEU A 26 -33.77 13.56 25.19
C LEU A 26 -34.13 12.08 25.42
N GLN A 27 -34.72 11.86 26.59
CA GLN A 27 -35.05 10.60 27.24
C GLN A 27 -36.22 9.90 26.55
N GLN A 28 -36.02 8.70 25.96
CA GLN A 28 -37.06 7.66 25.76
C GLN A 28 -36.47 6.35 25.24
N GLN A 29 -36.98 5.24 25.80
CA GLN A 29 -36.60 3.86 25.50
C GLN A 29 -36.85 3.54 24.01
N HIS A 30 -35.80 3.20 23.27
CA HIS A 30 -35.91 2.64 21.92
C HIS A 30 -35.70 1.11 21.96
N PRO A 31 -36.41 0.34 21.09
CA PRO A 31 -36.22 -1.11 20.92
C PRO A 31 -34.77 -1.42 20.56
N PRO A 32 -34.28 -2.67 20.75
CA PRO A 32 -32.90 -3.01 20.38
C PRO A 32 -32.72 -2.68 18.90
N GLY A 33 -31.95 -1.62 18.65
CA GLY A 33 -31.68 -1.09 17.33
C GLY A 33 -31.19 -2.21 16.44
N ASN A 34 -31.72 -2.22 15.22
CA ASN A 34 -31.31 -3.04 14.10
C ASN A 34 -29.83 -3.39 14.22
N ARG A 35 -29.53 -4.58 14.75
CA ARG A 35 -28.18 -5.12 14.72
C ARG A 35 -27.93 -5.37 13.26
N GLU A 36 -27.36 -4.38 12.58
CA GLU A 36 -26.73 -4.58 11.29
C GLU A 36 -25.95 -5.89 11.44
N PRO A 37 -26.22 -6.92 10.60
CA PRO A 37 -25.59 -8.21 10.77
C PRO A 37 -24.10 -7.95 10.88
N GLU A 38 -23.50 -8.34 12.00
CA GLU A 38 -22.07 -8.17 12.23
C GLU A 38 -21.37 -8.89 11.08
N ILE A 39 -20.90 -8.11 10.10
CA ILE A 39 -20.36 -8.65 8.87
C ILE A 39 -19.08 -9.37 9.29
N GLN A 40 -19.09 -10.70 9.24
CA GLN A 40 -17.95 -11.49 9.62
C GLN A 40 -16.79 -11.18 8.64
N GLU A 41 -15.76 -10.49 9.13
CA GLU A 41 -14.56 -10.22 8.34
C GLU A 41 -13.81 -11.53 8.04
N THR A 42 -13.79 -11.92 6.77
CA THR A 42 -13.10 -13.12 6.29
C THR A 42 -11.63 -12.86 5.96
N LEU A 43 -11.22 -11.60 5.83
CA LEU A 43 -9.87 -11.22 5.46
C LEU A 43 -9.02 -11.00 6.72
N GLN A 44 -7.93 -11.74 6.85
CA GLN A 44 -6.98 -11.65 7.96
C GLN A 44 -5.67 -11.04 7.51
N SER A 45 -4.87 -10.54 8.46
CA SER A 45 -3.57 -9.93 8.14
C SER A 45 -2.62 -10.88 7.41
N GLU A 46 -2.70 -12.19 7.68
CA GLU A 46 -1.94 -13.23 6.98
C GLU A 46 -2.30 -13.41 5.50
N HIS A 47 -3.47 -12.91 5.06
CA HIS A 47 -3.86 -12.92 3.65
C HIS A 47 -3.15 -11.82 2.85
N PHE A 48 -2.45 -10.90 3.51
CA PHE A 48 -1.79 -9.77 2.88
C PHE A 48 -0.29 -9.80 3.13
N GLN A 49 0.48 -9.53 2.07
CA GLN A 49 1.92 -9.30 2.17
C GLN A 49 2.29 -7.98 1.50
N LEU A 50 2.88 -7.08 2.27
CA LEU A 50 3.43 -5.85 1.71
C LEU A 50 4.87 -6.09 1.26
N CYS A 51 5.09 -6.01 -0.05
CA CYS A 51 6.39 -6.18 -0.69
C CYS A 51 6.68 -4.98 -1.60
N LYS A 52 7.95 -4.55 -1.64
CA LYS A 52 8.42 -3.64 -2.69
C LYS A 52 8.55 -4.45 -3.97
N THR A 53 7.85 -4.03 -5.01
CA THR A 53 7.80 -4.77 -6.29
C THR A 53 8.96 -4.34 -7.19
N VAL A 54 8.90 -3.13 -7.73
CA VAL A 54 9.87 -2.59 -8.69
C VAL A 54 10.15 -1.12 -8.43
N ARG A 55 11.20 -0.58 -9.07
CA ARG A 55 11.52 0.85 -9.04
C ARG A 55 11.32 1.45 -10.43
N HIS A 56 10.32 2.30 -10.57
CA HIS A 56 10.08 3.07 -11.79
C HIS A 56 11.04 4.27 -11.91
N GLY A 57 11.06 4.87 -13.10
CA GLY A 57 11.83 6.08 -13.39
C GLY A 57 13.33 5.86 -13.64
N PHE A 58 14.04 6.98 -13.76
CA PHE A 58 15.46 7.03 -14.02
C PHE A 58 16.27 6.94 -12.70
N PRO A 59 17.43 6.25 -12.68
CA PRO A 59 18.23 6.14 -11.47
C PRO A 59 18.78 7.51 -11.02
N TYR A 60 18.86 7.69 -9.70
CA TYR A 60 19.50 8.85 -9.10
C TYR A 60 21.03 8.75 -9.25
N GLN A 61 21.68 9.88 -9.56
CA GLN A 61 23.14 9.99 -9.74
C GLN A 61 23.71 8.95 -10.73
N PRO A 62 23.29 8.99 -12.00
CA PRO A 62 23.94 8.19 -13.04
C PRO A 62 25.41 8.60 -13.15
N SER A 63 26.30 7.63 -13.35
CA SER A 63 27.74 7.86 -13.49
C SER A 63 28.37 7.11 -14.66
N ALA A 64 27.70 6.08 -15.20
CA ALA A 64 28.18 5.30 -16.34
C ALA A 64 27.02 4.86 -17.24
N LEU A 65 27.32 4.65 -18.51
CA LEU A 65 26.37 4.20 -19.53
C LEU A 65 27.06 3.26 -20.53
N ALA A 66 26.37 2.18 -20.91
CA ALA A 66 26.80 1.27 -21.96
C ALA A 66 25.59 0.76 -22.74
N PHE A 67 25.75 0.53 -24.04
CA PHE A 67 24.69 0.00 -24.91
C PHE A 67 25.21 -1.20 -25.69
N ASP A 68 24.44 -2.29 -25.70
CA ASP A 68 24.66 -3.44 -26.58
C ASP A 68 23.71 -3.36 -27.78
N PRO A 69 24.23 -3.16 -29.01
CA PRO A 69 23.40 -3.06 -30.21
C PRO A 69 22.80 -4.39 -30.66
N VAL A 70 23.40 -5.54 -30.31
CA VAL A 70 22.91 -6.86 -30.74
C VAL A 70 21.68 -7.24 -29.92
N GLN A 71 21.80 -7.16 -28.60
CA GLN A 71 20.69 -7.47 -27.69
C GLN A 71 19.72 -6.29 -27.51
N LYS A 72 20.10 -5.09 -27.97
CA LYS A 72 19.37 -3.84 -27.77
C LYS A 72 19.06 -3.62 -26.28
N ILE A 73 20.12 -3.60 -25.47
CA ILE A 73 20.04 -3.36 -24.03
C ILE A 73 20.85 -2.13 -23.68
N LEU A 74 20.23 -1.20 -22.97
CA LEU A 74 20.92 -0.05 -22.36
C LEU A 74 21.20 -0.35 -20.88
N ALA A 75 22.46 -0.25 -20.48
CA ALA A 75 22.91 -0.36 -19.11
C ALA A 75 23.27 1.02 -18.54
N VAL A 76 22.73 1.37 -17.38
CA VAL A 76 23.02 2.61 -16.65
C VAL A 76 23.55 2.28 -15.26
N GLY A 77 24.77 2.73 -14.97
CA GLY A 77 25.42 2.62 -13.65
C GLY A 77 25.25 3.89 -12.80
N THR A 78 25.16 3.75 -11.48
CA THR A 78 25.07 4.87 -10.53
C THR A 78 26.31 5.01 -9.66
N GLN A 79 26.50 6.18 -9.04
CA GLN A 79 27.60 6.42 -8.08
C GLN A 79 27.55 5.49 -6.86
N THR A 80 26.37 4.98 -6.50
CA THR A 80 26.20 4.00 -5.42
C THR A 80 26.50 2.56 -5.85
N GLY A 81 26.98 2.34 -7.08
CA GLY A 81 27.30 1.02 -7.63
C GLY A 81 26.10 0.21 -8.12
N ALA A 82 24.91 0.80 -8.24
CA ALA A 82 23.74 0.10 -8.78
C ALA A 82 23.78 0.11 -10.32
N LEU A 83 23.40 -1.02 -10.93
CA LEU A 83 23.25 -1.15 -12.38
C LEU A 83 21.78 -1.36 -12.75
N ARG A 84 21.28 -0.61 -13.73
CA ARG A 84 19.94 -0.78 -14.30
C ARG A 84 20.03 -1.13 -15.78
N LEU A 85 19.32 -2.18 -16.18
CA LEU A 85 19.20 -2.63 -17.57
C LEU A 85 17.83 -2.24 -18.12
N TYR A 86 17.82 -1.61 -19.29
CA TYR A 86 16.65 -1.18 -20.03
C TYR A 86 16.62 -1.94 -21.38
N PRO A 87 15.85 -3.02 -21.48
CA PRO A 87 15.67 -3.72 -22.75
C PRO A 87 14.76 -2.91 -23.68
N PHE A 88 15.11 -2.84 -24.95
CA PHE A 88 14.20 -2.35 -25.99
C PHE A 88 13.40 -3.55 -26.52
N ILE A 89 12.10 -3.59 -26.22
CA ILE A 89 11.14 -4.52 -26.82
C ILE A 89 10.59 -3.98 -28.13
#